data_AF-A0A093V4L1-F1
#
_entry.id   AF-A0A093V4L1-F1
#
_cell.length_a   1.000
_cell.length_b   1.000
_cell.length_c   1.000
_cell.angle_alpha   90.00
_cell.angle_beta   90.00
_cell.angle_gamma   90.00
#
_symmetry.space_group_name_H-M   'P 1'
#
loop_
_entity.id
_entity.type
_entity.pdbx_description
1 polymer ?
#
loop_
_entity_poly.entity_id
_entity_poly.type
_entity_poly.pdbx_seq_one_letter_code
_entity_poly.pdbx_strand_id
1 'polypeptide(L)'
;MGSGELMEKWGSIKRKHQATKANPVETLQAQFSGYGSTSQTVARCLDRLNLREPLEEWSNETVEKVVNAFVDEKFPTVYALNKIDHPDADKNISKIARMQDANSIVLCSAISEVFLRRLAKQKYVKYVEGSEFVDTREDLIEMGDPDGGGLKEMDEKLKQRVENLKDMVLYRFGSTGVVQCLSRAAEVLGLVPIFPVRNIHTYASGSGSNAVFRDCVLVKKNSTVGDVARKVMGDVPIAYVEGAGGVRVSEDEVVAVGKHDVLSFRVGR
;
A
#
# COMPACT_ATOMS: atom_id res chain seq x y z
N MET A 1 12.19 18.34 -2.79
CA MET A 1 12.77 19.56 -3.37
C MET A 1 11.64 20.23 -4.10
N GLY A 2 11.23 21.41 -3.67
CA GLY A 2 10.31 22.21 -4.48
C GLY A 2 11.03 22.69 -5.74
N SER A 3 10.28 22.97 -6.81
CA SER A 3 10.82 23.60 -8.02
C SER A 3 11.62 24.86 -7.68
N GLY A 4 11.17 25.65 -6.70
CA GLY A 4 11.88 26.82 -6.18
C GLY A 4 13.29 26.56 -5.66
N GLU A 5 13.50 25.51 -4.86
CA GLU A 5 14.82 25.19 -4.28
C GLU A 5 15.83 24.78 -5.37
N LEU A 6 15.38 24.02 -6.37
CA LEU A 6 16.22 23.65 -7.51
C LEU A 6 16.57 24.88 -8.35
N MET A 7 15.59 25.76 -8.57
CA MET A 7 15.75 26.98 -9.35
C MET A 7 16.76 27.96 -8.75
N GLU A 8 16.79 28.12 -7.43
CA GLU A 8 17.80 28.96 -6.76
C GLU A 8 19.24 28.51 -7.07
N LYS A 9 19.46 27.20 -7.16
CA LYS A 9 20.78 26.61 -7.41
C LYS A 9 21.05 26.34 -8.90
N TRP A 10 20.05 26.52 -9.77
CA TRP A 10 20.07 26.08 -11.17
C TRP A 10 21.21 26.71 -11.97
N GLY A 11 21.49 28.00 -11.80
CA GLY A 11 22.61 28.66 -12.48
C GLY A 11 23.99 28.10 -12.12
N SER A 12 24.16 27.59 -10.89
CA SER A 12 25.40 26.88 -10.49
C SER A 12 25.44 25.47 -11.09
N ILE A 13 24.30 24.77 -11.07
CA ILE A 13 24.16 23.42 -11.63
C ILE A 13 24.47 23.42 -13.13
N LYS A 14 23.90 24.35 -13.92
CA LYS A 14 24.17 24.49 -15.36
C LYS A 14 25.67 24.67 -15.65
N ARG A 15 26.33 25.62 -14.97
CA ARG A 15 27.76 25.89 -15.17
C ARG A 15 28.62 24.67 -14.87
N LYS A 16 28.32 23.96 -13.78
CA LYS A 16 29.04 22.73 -13.42
C LYS A 16 28.80 21.63 -14.45
N HIS A 17 27.55 21.41 -14.87
CA HIS A 17 27.16 20.42 -15.88
C HIS A 17 27.96 20.59 -17.18
N GLN A 18 28.01 21.81 -17.69
CA GLN A 18 28.76 22.15 -18.91
C GLN A 18 30.27 21.96 -18.72
N ALA A 19 30.83 22.42 -17.59
CA ALA A 19 32.26 22.32 -17.31
C ALA A 19 32.73 20.86 -17.21
N THR A 20 31.92 19.99 -16.60
CA THR A 20 32.26 18.57 -16.43
C THR A 20 31.82 17.69 -17.60
N LYS A 21 31.06 18.23 -18.57
CA LYS A 21 30.41 17.48 -19.65
C LYS A 21 29.66 16.24 -19.11
N ALA A 22 29.00 16.42 -17.97
CA ALA A 22 28.32 15.32 -17.29
C ALA A 22 27.04 14.92 -18.03
N ASN A 23 26.56 13.70 -17.80
CA ASN A 23 25.24 13.29 -18.28
C ASN A 23 24.14 14.05 -17.48
N PRO A 24 23.03 14.49 -18.12
CA PRO A 24 21.85 15.03 -17.43
C PRO A 24 21.34 14.15 -16.28
N VAL A 25 21.35 12.83 -16.45
CA VAL A 25 20.92 11.85 -15.42
C VAL A 25 21.80 11.96 -14.18
N GLU A 26 23.12 11.99 -14.33
CA GLU A 26 24.06 12.09 -13.21
C GLU A 26 23.95 13.44 -12.50
N THR A 27 23.79 14.51 -13.29
CA THR A 27 23.67 15.88 -12.80
C THR A 27 22.44 16.01 -11.91
N LEU A 28 21.29 15.51 -12.39
CA LEU A 28 20.03 15.55 -11.66
C LEU A 28 20.02 14.55 -10.49
N GLN A 29 20.57 13.34 -10.66
CA GLN A 29 20.67 12.38 -9.56
C GLN A 29 21.47 12.96 -8.39
N ALA A 30 22.54 13.71 -8.64
CA ALA A 30 23.28 14.38 -7.58
C ALA A 30 22.42 15.39 -6.81
N GLN A 31 21.55 16.14 -7.49
CA GLN A 31 20.62 17.08 -6.83
C GLN A 31 19.48 16.36 -6.11
N PHE A 32 18.98 15.27 -6.68
CA PHE A 32 17.87 14.49 -6.14
C PHE A 32 18.31 13.41 -5.14
N SER A 33 19.61 13.29 -4.87
CA SER A 33 20.19 12.23 -4.03
C SER A 33 19.67 12.29 -2.59
N GLY A 34 19.48 13.50 -2.05
CA GLY A 34 18.87 13.73 -0.72
C GLY A 34 17.43 13.23 -0.58
N TYR A 35 16.77 12.90 -1.70
CA TYR A 35 15.42 12.35 -1.76
C TYR A 35 15.42 10.83 -2.04
N GLY A 36 16.57 10.17 -1.93
CA GLY A 36 16.74 8.74 -2.18
C GLY A 36 16.50 8.34 -3.64
N SER A 37 16.80 9.25 -4.58
CA SER A 37 16.72 8.95 -6.01
C SER A 37 17.89 8.06 -6.46
N THR A 38 17.61 7.20 -7.44
CA THR A 38 18.63 6.43 -8.16
C THR A 38 18.75 6.96 -9.58
N SER A 39 19.89 6.73 -10.24
CA SER A 39 20.08 7.11 -11.65
C SER A 39 19.01 6.49 -12.55
N GLN A 40 18.54 5.27 -12.24
CA GLN A 40 17.45 4.61 -12.95
C GLN A 40 16.12 5.35 -12.81
N THR A 41 15.78 5.85 -11.61
CA THR A 41 14.56 6.66 -11.41
C THR A 41 14.63 7.97 -12.21
N VAL A 42 15.78 8.65 -12.16
CA VAL A 42 15.97 9.90 -12.91
C VAL A 42 15.91 9.67 -14.42
N ALA A 43 16.57 8.61 -14.91
CA ALA A 43 16.54 8.25 -16.33
C ALA A 43 15.09 8.00 -16.81
N ARG A 44 14.33 7.13 -16.12
CA ARG A 44 12.92 6.88 -16.47
C ARG A 44 12.07 8.15 -16.47
N CYS A 45 12.31 9.06 -15.52
CA CYS A 45 11.60 10.33 -15.46
C CYS A 45 11.90 11.21 -16.69
N LEU A 46 13.17 11.32 -17.08
CA LEU A 46 13.57 12.08 -18.26
C LEU A 46 13.06 11.44 -19.55
N ASP A 47 13.15 10.11 -19.66
CA ASP A 47 12.64 9.35 -20.82
C ASP A 47 11.14 9.56 -21.01
N ARG A 48 10.36 9.57 -19.91
CA ARG A 48 8.92 9.82 -19.93
C ARG A 48 8.58 11.24 -20.41
N LEU A 49 9.39 12.22 -20.05
CA LEU A 49 9.19 13.62 -20.49
C LEU A 49 9.65 13.85 -21.92
N ASN A 50 10.51 12.98 -22.47
CA ASN A 50 11.02 13.03 -23.84
C ASN A 50 11.57 14.42 -24.22
N LEU A 51 12.31 15.03 -23.29
CA LEU A 51 12.91 16.36 -23.48
C LEU A 51 14.02 16.26 -24.52
N ARG A 52 13.93 17.08 -25.57
CA ARG A 52 14.92 17.12 -26.66
C ARG A 52 15.99 18.21 -26.46
N GLU A 53 15.68 19.19 -25.63
CA GLU A 53 16.58 20.30 -25.31
C GLU A 53 17.66 19.86 -24.30
N PRO A 54 18.93 20.28 -24.50
CA PRO A 54 19.99 20.10 -23.52
C PRO A 54 19.63 20.73 -22.15
N LEU A 55 20.17 20.15 -21.07
CA LEU A 55 19.84 20.57 -19.69
C LEU A 55 20.13 22.06 -19.43
N GLU A 56 21.20 22.57 -20.03
CA GLU A 56 21.60 23.97 -19.94
C GLU A 56 20.60 24.94 -20.59
N GLU A 57 19.79 24.48 -21.53
CA GLU A 57 18.82 25.31 -22.26
C GLU A 57 17.43 25.31 -21.59
N TRP A 58 17.21 24.43 -20.60
CA TRP A 58 15.92 24.32 -19.93
C TRP A 58 15.46 25.64 -19.32
N SER A 59 14.24 25.99 -19.70
CA SER A 59 13.46 27.08 -19.13
C SER A 59 13.02 26.76 -17.70
N ASN A 60 12.57 27.79 -16.96
CA ASN A 60 12.01 27.59 -15.62
C ASN A 60 10.81 26.63 -15.64
N GLU A 61 9.97 26.74 -16.67
CA GLU A 61 8.81 25.85 -16.86
C GLU A 61 9.25 24.40 -17.12
N THR A 62 10.32 24.20 -17.90
CA THR A 62 10.88 22.85 -18.12
C THR A 62 11.39 22.27 -16.82
N VAL A 63 12.14 23.04 -16.03
CA VAL A 63 12.66 22.60 -14.73
C VAL A 63 11.50 22.23 -13.79
N GLU A 64 10.45 23.05 -13.75
CA GLU A 64 9.26 22.75 -12.95
C GLU A 64 8.56 21.46 -13.41
N LYS A 65 8.40 21.26 -14.72
CA LYS A 65 7.86 20.00 -15.28
C LYS A 65 8.71 18.79 -14.88
N VAL A 66 10.04 18.92 -14.93
CA VAL A 66 10.97 17.84 -14.52
C VAL A 66 10.83 17.54 -13.03
N VAL A 67 10.76 18.57 -12.19
CA VAL A 67 10.59 18.39 -10.74
C VAL A 67 9.24 17.74 -10.42
N ASN A 68 8.15 18.20 -11.03
CA ASN A 68 6.83 17.63 -10.79
C ASN A 68 6.77 16.17 -11.24
N ALA A 69 7.26 15.86 -12.45
CA ALA A 69 7.32 14.49 -12.93
C ALA A 69 8.20 13.58 -12.06
N PHE A 70 9.31 14.12 -11.54
CA PHE A 70 10.17 13.39 -10.61
C PHE A 70 9.45 13.13 -9.29
N VAL A 71 8.72 14.12 -8.76
CA VAL A 71 7.92 13.95 -7.53
C VAL A 71 6.84 12.89 -7.75
N ASP A 72 6.12 12.92 -8.87
CA ASP A 72 5.08 11.93 -9.19
C ASP A 72 5.66 10.51 -9.29
N GLU A 73 6.83 10.35 -9.91
CA GLU A 73 7.52 9.06 -10.03
C GLU A 73 8.07 8.58 -8.69
N LYS A 74 8.63 9.48 -7.89
CA LYS A 74 9.36 9.12 -6.66
C LYS A 74 8.46 9.00 -5.45
N PHE A 75 7.40 9.79 -5.39
CA PHE A 75 6.42 9.86 -4.31
C PHE A 75 5.00 9.63 -4.82
N PRO A 76 4.70 8.41 -5.30
CA PRO A 76 3.33 8.03 -5.60
C PRO A 76 2.41 8.31 -4.39
N THR A 77 1.29 8.99 -4.63
CA THR A 77 0.44 9.57 -3.56
C THR A 77 -0.97 9.00 -3.60
N VAL A 78 -1.53 8.73 -2.42
CA VAL A 78 -2.93 8.35 -2.23
C VAL A 78 -3.61 9.37 -1.33
N TYR A 79 -4.77 9.88 -1.76
CA TYR A 79 -5.58 10.84 -1.04
C TYR A 79 -6.63 10.13 -0.18
N ALA A 80 -6.40 10.08 1.13
CA ALA A 80 -7.40 9.64 2.09
C ALA A 80 -8.36 10.80 2.41
N LEU A 81 -9.55 10.80 1.80
CA LEU A 81 -10.61 11.78 2.09
C LEU A 81 -11.36 11.36 3.34
N ASN A 82 -10.81 11.73 4.49
CA ASN A 82 -11.35 11.40 5.79
C ASN A 82 -12.62 12.22 6.15
N LYS A 83 -13.41 11.70 7.10
CA LYS A 83 -14.66 12.27 7.64
C LYS A 83 -15.90 12.10 6.75
N ILE A 84 -15.99 10.99 6.03
CA ILE A 84 -17.18 10.67 5.23
C ILE A 84 -18.44 10.39 6.07
N ASP A 85 -18.27 10.19 7.38
CA ASP A 85 -19.34 10.12 8.37
C ASP A 85 -20.02 11.47 8.64
N HIS A 86 -19.51 12.59 8.11
CA HIS A 86 -20.14 13.89 8.25
C HIS A 86 -21.22 14.10 7.17
N PRO A 87 -22.42 14.63 7.49
CA PRO A 87 -23.51 14.81 6.52
C PRO A 87 -23.11 15.69 5.32
N ASP A 88 -22.27 16.69 5.53
CA ASP A 88 -21.80 17.61 4.47
C ASP A 88 -20.60 17.09 3.65
N ALA A 89 -20.16 15.83 3.85
CA ALA A 89 -18.95 15.31 3.22
C ALA A 89 -19.02 15.29 1.69
N ASP A 90 -20.20 15.01 1.12
CA ASP A 90 -20.41 14.81 -0.33
C ASP A 90 -19.95 15.99 -1.19
N LYS A 91 -20.16 17.22 -0.71
CA LYS A 91 -19.77 18.44 -1.43
C LYS A 91 -18.25 18.54 -1.56
N ASN A 92 -17.53 18.20 -0.49
CA ASN A 92 -16.07 18.24 -0.46
C ASN A 92 -15.47 17.09 -1.26
N ILE A 93 -16.04 15.88 -1.12
CA ILE A 93 -15.66 14.71 -1.92
C ILE A 93 -15.80 15.03 -3.40
N SER A 94 -16.96 15.54 -3.83
CA SER A 94 -17.22 15.87 -5.24
C SER A 94 -16.27 16.94 -5.78
N LYS A 95 -15.91 17.94 -4.96
CA LYS A 95 -14.96 18.99 -5.37
C LYS A 95 -13.58 18.39 -5.64
N ILE A 96 -13.08 17.55 -4.73
CA ILE A 96 -11.74 16.96 -4.83
C ILE A 96 -11.68 15.91 -5.94
N ALA A 97 -12.73 15.08 -6.06
CA ALA A 97 -12.83 14.05 -7.10
C ALA A 97 -12.81 14.62 -8.54
N ARG A 98 -13.17 15.89 -8.73
CA ARG A 98 -13.04 16.57 -10.03
C ARG A 98 -11.61 17.02 -10.36
N MET A 99 -10.73 17.08 -9.37
CA MET A 99 -9.36 17.62 -9.50
C MET A 99 -8.29 16.53 -9.47
N GLN A 100 -8.65 15.31 -9.06
CA GLN A 100 -7.71 14.22 -8.81
C GLN A 100 -8.17 12.95 -9.54
N ASP A 101 -7.22 12.07 -9.88
CA ASP A 101 -7.55 10.78 -10.47
C ASP A 101 -8.34 9.92 -9.47
N ALA A 102 -9.42 9.29 -9.93
CA ALA A 102 -10.29 8.49 -9.07
C ALA A 102 -9.52 7.33 -8.40
N ASN A 103 -8.51 6.76 -9.06
CA ASN A 103 -7.70 5.68 -8.49
C ASN A 103 -6.68 6.16 -7.45
N SER A 104 -6.48 7.47 -7.31
CA SER A 104 -5.65 8.03 -6.24
C SER A 104 -6.45 8.35 -4.97
N ILE A 105 -7.79 8.28 -5.02
CA ILE A 105 -8.67 8.69 -3.93
C ILE A 105 -9.21 7.47 -3.18
N VAL A 106 -9.22 7.56 -1.85
CA VAL A 106 -9.95 6.63 -0.97
C VAL A 106 -10.79 7.42 0.01
N LEU A 107 -12.07 7.09 0.10
CA LEU A 107 -13.02 7.69 1.03
C LEU A 107 -12.89 7.02 2.40
N CYS A 108 -12.65 7.79 3.46
CA CYS A 108 -12.33 7.23 4.77
C CYS A 108 -13.21 7.80 5.90
N SER A 109 -13.52 6.95 6.88
CA SER A 109 -13.99 7.36 8.21
C SER A 109 -13.11 6.73 9.28
N ALA A 110 -12.03 7.43 9.66
CA ALA A 110 -11.10 6.94 10.69
C ALA A 110 -11.77 6.79 12.06
N ILE A 111 -12.75 7.65 12.38
CA ILE A 111 -13.49 7.57 13.65
C ILE A 111 -14.36 6.31 13.73
N SER A 112 -15.01 5.95 12.60
CA SER A 112 -15.80 4.73 12.49
C SER A 112 -14.92 3.50 12.64
N GLU A 113 -13.75 3.47 11.99
CA GLU A 113 -12.79 2.36 12.13
C GLU A 113 -12.32 2.18 13.58
N VAL A 114 -11.90 3.27 14.24
CA VAL A 114 -11.47 3.21 15.64
C VAL A 114 -12.60 2.72 16.56
N PHE A 115 -13.83 3.16 16.31
CA PHE A 115 -14.99 2.75 17.07
C PHE A 115 -15.29 1.25 16.90
N LEU A 116 -15.36 0.74 15.67
CA LEU A 116 -15.60 -0.69 15.39
C LEU A 116 -14.49 -1.58 15.98
N ARG A 117 -13.22 -1.19 15.81
CA ARG A 117 -12.08 -1.91 16.41
C ARG A 117 -12.18 -1.97 17.93
N ARG A 118 -12.61 -0.88 18.56
CA ARG A 118 -12.83 -0.85 20.02
C ARG A 118 -13.95 -1.79 20.45
N LEU A 119 -15.08 -1.79 19.74
CA LEU A 119 -16.21 -2.68 20.06
C LEU A 119 -15.86 -4.15 19.86
N ALA A 120 -15.16 -4.49 18.77
CA ALA A 120 -14.67 -5.84 18.53
C ALA A 120 -13.73 -6.31 19.65
N LYS A 121 -12.77 -5.48 20.06
CA LYS A 121 -11.87 -5.77 21.18
C LYS A 121 -12.61 -5.98 22.50
N GLN A 122 -13.70 -5.25 22.71
CA GLN A 122 -14.53 -5.35 23.92
C GLN A 122 -15.55 -6.50 23.86
N LYS A 123 -15.62 -7.22 22.72
CA LYS A 123 -16.57 -8.27 22.39
C LYS A 123 -18.02 -7.80 22.30
N TYR A 124 -18.28 -6.60 21.79
CA TYR A 124 -19.65 -6.13 21.53
C TYR A 124 -20.14 -6.44 20.12
N VAL A 125 -19.22 -6.49 19.15
CA VAL A 125 -19.51 -6.81 17.75
C VAL A 125 -18.46 -7.78 17.22
N LYS A 126 -18.81 -8.54 16.19
CA LYS A 126 -17.86 -9.27 15.36
C LYS A 126 -17.54 -8.40 14.14
N TYR A 127 -16.30 -7.93 14.07
CA TYR A 127 -15.81 -7.07 12.99
C TYR A 127 -14.38 -7.45 12.64
N VAL A 128 -14.10 -7.50 11.33
CA VAL A 128 -12.76 -7.65 10.78
C VAL A 128 -12.38 -6.31 10.13
N GLU A 129 -11.18 -5.81 10.43
CA GLU A 129 -10.72 -4.51 9.93
C GLU A 129 -10.83 -4.42 8.40
N GLY A 130 -11.50 -3.36 7.91
CA GLY A 130 -11.73 -3.15 6.47
C GLY A 130 -12.91 -3.92 5.89
N SER A 131 -13.61 -4.73 6.68
CA SER A 131 -14.84 -5.40 6.25
C SER A 131 -16.00 -4.43 6.09
N GLU A 132 -16.92 -4.77 5.21
CA GLU A 132 -18.23 -4.11 5.10
C GLU A 132 -19.22 -4.63 6.16
N PHE A 133 -18.92 -5.79 6.76
CA PHE A 133 -19.82 -6.49 7.67
C PHE A 133 -19.45 -6.24 9.13
N VAL A 134 -20.48 -5.95 9.93
CA VAL A 134 -20.42 -5.85 11.39
C VAL A 134 -21.59 -6.64 11.94
N ASP A 135 -21.31 -7.80 12.53
CA ASP A 135 -22.36 -8.63 13.14
C ASP A 135 -22.49 -8.28 14.64
N THR A 136 -23.71 -8.03 15.07
CA THR A 136 -24.08 -7.88 16.48
C THR A 136 -24.39 -9.23 17.12
N ARG A 137 -24.61 -9.24 18.43
CA ARG A 137 -25.02 -10.46 19.15
C ARG A 137 -26.34 -10.99 18.59
N GLU A 138 -27.29 -10.08 18.36
CA GLU A 138 -28.61 -10.38 17.82
C GLU A 138 -28.52 -10.96 16.41
N ASP A 139 -27.72 -10.34 15.53
CA ASP A 139 -27.49 -10.82 14.16
C ASP A 139 -26.96 -12.26 14.16
N LEU A 140 -26.01 -12.57 15.06
CA LEU A 140 -25.43 -13.93 15.18
C LEU A 140 -26.44 -14.96 15.71
N ILE A 141 -27.32 -14.57 16.63
CA ILE A 141 -28.40 -15.44 17.12
C ILE A 141 -29.39 -15.74 16.00
N GLU A 142 -29.77 -14.74 15.20
CA GLU A 142 -30.65 -14.93 14.04
C GLU A 142 -30.00 -15.84 12.98
N MET A 143 -28.68 -15.74 12.80
CA MET A 143 -27.88 -16.63 11.95
C MET A 143 -27.67 -18.05 12.51
N GLY A 144 -28.18 -18.35 13.71
CA GLY A 144 -28.17 -19.69 14.29
C GLY A 144 -27.06 -19.97 15.31
N ASP A 145 -26.37 -18.94 15.81
CA ASP A 145 -25.44 -19.06 16.95
C ASP A 145 -26.19 -18.73 18.26
N PRO A 146 -26.62 -19.74 19.05
CA PRO A 146 -27.47 -19.50 20.23
C PRO A 146 -26.81 -18.65 21.32
N ASP A 147 -25.47 -18.58 21.34
CA ASP A 147 -24.72 -17.77 22.30
C ASP A 147 -24.38 -16.36 21.76
N GLY A 148 -24.78 -16.06 20.52
CA GLY A 148 -24.48 -14.83 19.81
C GLY A 148 -22.98 -14.62 19.62
N GLY A 149 -22.25 -15.70 19.34
CA GLY A 149 -20.80 -15.68 19.14
C GLY A 149 -19.99 -15.32 20.39
N GLY A 150 -20.60 -15.42 21.57
CA GLY A 150 -19.98 -14.98 22.83
C GLY A 150 -19.81 -13.46 22.93
N LEU A 151 -20.57 -12.69 22.14
CA LEU A 151 -20.62 -11.24 22.21
C LEU A 151 -21.44 -10.78 23.42
N LYS A 152 -21.04 -9.65 23.99
CA LYS A 152 -21.77 -8.97 25.07
C LYS A 152 -22.97 -8.22 24.50
N GLU A 153 -24.03 -8.18 25.29
CA GLU A 153 -25.19 -7.35 25.00
C GLU A 153 -24.82 -5.86 25.04
N MET A 154 -25.30 -5.10 24.08
CA MET A 154 -25.12 -3.65 24.00
C MET A 154 -26.30 -2.92 24.64
N ASP A 155 -26.05 -1.78 25.28
CA ASP A 155 -27.14 -0.88 25.68
C ASP A 155 -27.77 -0.21 24.45
N GLU A 156 -28.98 0.32 24.62
CA GLU A 156 -29.76 0.91 23.51
C GLU A 156 -29.02 2.07 22.83
N LYS A 157 -28.29 2.86 23.61
CA LYS A 157 -27.51 3.99 23.09
C LYS A 157 -26.37 3.51 22.19
N LEU A 158 -25.72 2.41 22.56
CA LEU A 158 -24.64 1.82 21.80
C LEU A 158 -25.17 1.13 20.54
N LYS A 159 -26.29 0.41 20.64
CA LYS A 159 -27.00 -0.18 19.49
C LYS A 159 -27.30 0.88 18.44
N GLN A 160 -27.95 1.98 18.84
CA GLN A 160 -28.26 3.07 17.92
C GLN A 160 -27.01 3.67 17.25
N ARG A 161 -25.89 3.77 17.98
CA ARG A 161 -24.62 4.28 17.41
C ARG A 161 -24.02 3.33 16.38
N VAL A 162 -24.14 2.02 16.59
CA VAL A 162 -23.67 1.01 15.64
C VAL A 162 -24.54 1.04 14.37
N GLU A 163 -25.85 1.10 14.51
CA GLU A 163 -26.77 1.17 13.37
C GLU A 163 -26.57 2.46 12.56
N ASN A 164 -26.48 3.62 13.21
CA ASN A 164 -26.17 4.88 12.52
C ASN A 164 -24.85 4.81 11.74
N LEU A 165 -23.83 4.13 12.29
CA LEU A 165 -22.55 3.95 11.60
C LEU A 165 -22.70 3.03 10.39
N LYS A 166 -23.42 1.91 10.53
CA LYS A 166 -23.71 0.99 9.42
C LYS A 166 -24.36 1.75 8.26
N ASP A 167 -25.39 2.54 8.56
CA ASP A 167 -26.12 3.33 7.55
C ASP A 167 -25.28 4.44 6.91
N MET A 168 -24.64 5.27 7.74
CA MET A 168 -23.93 6.45 7.25
C MET A 168 -22.61 6.11 6.54
N VAL A 169 -21.98 4.99 6.91
CA VAL A 169 -20.64 4.64 6.45
C VAL A 169 -20.62 3.32 5.68
N LEU A 170 -20.97 2.20 6.32
CA LEU A 170 -20.72 0.88 5.74
C LEU A 170 -21.63 0.59 4.53
N TYR A 171 -22.94 0.78 4.64
CA TYR A 171 -23.86 0.56 3.53
C TYR A 171 -23.66 1.57 2.39
N ARG A 172 -23.22 2.78 2.73
CA ARG A 172 -23.03 3.86 1.76
C ARG A 172 -21.73 3.74 0.98
N PHE A 173 -20.63 3.35 1.64
CA PHE A 173 -19.29 3.37 1.06
C PHE A 173 -18.61 1.99 1.00
N GLY A 174 -19.27 0.94 1.49
CA GLY A 174 -18.78 -0.44 1.52
C GLY A 174 -17.72 -0.71 2.59
N SER A 175 -17.07 0.29 3.17
CA SER A 175 -16.18 0.09 4.32
C SER A 175 -15.88 1.43 5.00
N THR A 176 -15.05 1.40 6.05
CA THR A 176 -14.48 2.62 6.64
C THR A 176 -13.37 3.23 5.79
N GLY A 177 -12.88 2.54 4.76
CA GLY A 177 -11.85 3.00 3.82
C GLY A 177 -10.41 3.03 4.34
N VAL A 178 -10.19 2.86 5.65
CA VAL A 178 -8.84 2.97 6.24
C VAL A 178 -7.92 1.85 5.73
N VAL A 179 -8.39 0.59 5.77
CA VAL A 179 -7.63 -0.56 5.26
C VAL A 179 -7.48 -0.49 3.74
N GLN A 180 -8.51 -0.02 3.03
CA GLN A 180 -8.46 0.20 1.58
C GLN A 180 -7.39 1.24 1.21
N CYS A 181 -7.24 2.32 2.00
CA CYS A 181 -6.21 3.33 1.79
C CYS A 181 -4.80 2.74 1.94
N LEU A 182 -4.58 1.88 2.94
CA LEU A 182 -3.29 1.19 3.11
C LEU A 182 -3.01 0.21 1.97
N SER A 183 -4.04 -0.52 1.53
CA SER A 183 -3.96 -1.46 0.41
C SER A 183 -3.60 -0.71 -0.88
N ARG A 184 -4.30 0.39 -1.18
CA ARG A 184 -4.01 1.26 -2.33
C ARG A 184 -2.60 1.83 -2.27
N ALA A 185 -2.11 2.24 -1.09
CA ALA A 185 -0.75 2.72 -0.93
C ALA A 185 0.29 1.63 -1.28
N ALA A 186 0.05 0.38 -0.86
CA ALA A 186 0.90 -0.75 -1.22
C ALA A 186 0.87 -1.06 -2.74
N GLU A 187 -0.32 -1.03 -3.35
CA GLU A 187 -0.52 -1.22 -4.79
C GLU A 187 0.23 -0.17 -5.62
N VAL A 188 0.09 1.10 -5.22
CA VAL A 188 0.72 2.25 -5.89
C VAL A 188 2.25 2.21 -5.77
N LEU A 189 2.78 1.66 -4.68
CA LEU A 189 4.21 1.36 -4.53
C LEU A 189 4.65 0.11 -5.32
N GLY A 190 3.72 -0.59 -5.98
CA GLY A 190 3.98 -1.83 -6.70
C GLY A 190 4.47 -2.94 -5.79
N LEU A 191 3.97 -3.00 -4.56
CA LEU A 191 4.33 -4.05 -3.61
C LEU A 191 3.48 -5.30 -3.82
N VAL A 192 4.11 -6.46 -3.77
CA VAL A 192 3.46 -7.77 -3.84
C VAL A 192 3.52 -8.40 -2.44
N PRO A 193 2.37 -8.72 -1.82
CA PRO A 193 2.33 -9.46 -0.57
C PRO A 193 2.66 -10.92 -0.80
N ILE A 194 3.59 -11.44 -0.01
CA ILE A 194 3.98 -12.86 -0.01
C ILE A 194 3.77 -13.42 1.39
N PHE A 195 3.14 -14.58 1.46
CA PHE A 195 2.81 -15.29 2.68
C PHE A 195 3.73 -16.49 2.85
N PRO A 196 4.87 -16.34 3.54
CA PRO A 196 5.74 -17.47 3.86
C PRO A 196 5.04 -18.40 4.85
N VAL A 197 5.01 -19.69 4.53
CA VAL A 197 4.41 -20.75 5.36
C VAL A 197 5.39 -21.90 5.57
N ARG A 198 5.30 -22.58 6.72
CA ARG A 198 6.12 -23.77 7.00
C ARG A 198 5.52 -25.04 6.40
N ASN A 199 4.20 -25.07 6.28
CA ASN A 199 3.45 -26.18 5.70
C ASN A 199 2.43 -25.61 4.71
N ILE A 200 2.52 -26.03 3.46
CA ILE A 200 1.66 -25.55 2.37
C ILE A 200 0.23 -26.12 2.43
N HIS A 201 0.02 -27.26 3.09
CA HIS A 201 -1.31 -27.88 3.20
C HIS A 201 -2.13 -27.28 4.33
N THR A 202 -1.47 -26.87 5.42
CA THR A 202 -2.13 -26.25 6.57
C THR A 202 -1.96 -24.73 6.62
N TYR A 203 -1.13 -24.17 5.74
CA TYR A 203 -0.74 -22.76 5.72
C TYR A 203 -0.22 -22.24 7.08
N ALA A 204 0.33 -23.14 7.89
CA ALA A 204 0.79 -22.83 9.23
C ALA A 204 2.15 -22.13 9.21
N SER A 205 2.28 -21.12 10.07
CA SER A 205 3.55 -20.45 10.35
C SER A 205 4.36 -21.21 11.42
N GLY A 206 5.69 -21.09 11.38
CA GLY A 206 6.59 -22.02 12.09
C GLY A 206 6.63 -21.94 13.61
N SER A 207 5.97 -20.96 14.27
CA SER A 207 6.06 -20.80 15.73
C SER A 207 4.73 -21.06 16.43
N GLY A 208 4.50 -22.29 16.91
CA GLY A 208 3.58 -22.66 18.00
C GLY A 208 2.11 -22.21 17.98
N SER A 209 1.69 -21.40 17.01
CA SER A 209 0.37 -20.83 16.85
C SER A 209 -0.33 -21.56 15.71
N ASN A 210 -1.56 -22.00 15.94
CA ASN A 210 -2.44 -22.57 14.90
C ASN A 210 -2.92 -21.52 13.88
N ALA A 211 -2.32 -20.33 13.86
CA ALA A 211 -2.69 -19.26 12.96
C ALA A 211 -2.17 -19.51 11.54
N VAL A 212 -3.12 -19.56 10.61
CA VAL A 212 -2.91 -19.65 9.17
C VAL A 212 -2.47 -18.28 8.63
N PHE A 213 -1.53 -18.25 7.67
CA PHE A 213 -1.04 -17.01 7.02
C PHE A 213 -0.60 -15.90 7.99
N ARG A 214 0.04 -16.30 9.10
CA ARG A 214 0.45 -15.35 10.14
C ARG A 214 1.44 -14.29 9.63
N ASP A 215 2.38 -14.71 8.80
CA ASP A 215 3.47 -13.86 8.34
C ASP A 215 3.15 -13.37 6.91
N CYS A 216 3.39 -12.08 6.66
CA CYS A 216 3.26 -11.46 5.34
C CYS A 216 4.46 -10.53 5.10
N VAL A 217 5.10 -10.69 3.95
CA VAL A 217 6.26 -9.90 3.55
C VAL A 217 5.96 -9.22 2.22
N LEU A 218 6.13 -7.90 2.17
CA LEU A 218 5.95 -7.12 0.96
C LEU A 218 7.24 -7.10 0.14
N VAL A 219 7.22 -7.53 -1.12
CA VAL A 219 8.35 -7.40 -2.06
C VAL A 219 8.01 -6.48 -3.22
N LYS A 220 9.00 -6.04 -3.98
CA LYS A 220 8.74 -5.19 -5.15
C LYS A 220 8.16 -6.04 -6.28
N LYS A 221 7.35 -5.41 -7.14
CA LYS A 221 6.93 -6.00 -8.41
C LYS A 221 8.13 -6.51 -9.19
N ASN A 222 7.96 -7.67 -9.84
CA ASN A 222 8.99 -8.38 -10.59
C ASN A 222 10.11 -9.00 -9.76
N SER A 223 10.01 -9.02 -8.42
CA SER A 223 10.88 -9.86 -7.59
C SER A 223 10.71 -11.34 -7.94
N THR A 224 11.79 -12.11 -7.84
CA THR A 224 11.74 -13.56 -8.05
C THR A 224 11.50 -14.30 -6.74
N VAL A 225 11.17 -15.59 -6.82
CA VAL A 225 11.08 -16.47 -5.64
C VAL A 225 12.41 -16.48 -4.87
N GLY A 226 13.55 -16.44 -5.56
CA GLY A 226 14.88 -16.30 -4.96
C GLY A 226 15.07 -14.99 -4.18
N ASP A 227 14.53 -13.87 -4.67
CA ASP A 227 14.54 -12.60 -3.93
C ASP A 227 13.74 -12.70 -2.62
N VAL A 228 12.56 -13.34 -2.68
CA VAL A 228 11.72 -13.56 -1.50
C VAL A 228 12.45 -14.47 -0.51
N ALA A 229 13.03 -15.56 -1.00
CA ALA A 229 13.83 -16.50 -0.22
C ALA A 229 14.93 -15.78 0.57
N ARG A 230 15.77 -14.97 -0.11
CA ARG A 230 16.80 -14.17 0.55
C ARG A 230 16.22 -13.21 1.58
N LYS A 231 15.07 -12.59 1.28
CA LYS A 231 14.42 -11.64 2.20
C LYS A 231 13.88 -12.32 3.46
N VAL A 232 13.31 -13.52 3.34
CA VAL A 232 12.68 -14.26 4.44
C VAL A 232 13.70 -15.06 5.24
N MET A 233 14.65 -15.70 4.56
CA MET A 233 15.59 -16.67 5.14
C MET A 233 17.01 -16.12 5.34
N GLY A 234 17.33 -14.95 4.80
CA GLY A 234 18.69 -14.40 4.84
C GLY A 234 19.66 -15.26 4.02
N ASP A 235 20.81 -15.57 4.63
CA ASP A 235 21.89 -16.37 4.02
C ASP A 235 21.71 -17.90 4.20
N VAL A 236 20.57 -18.35 4.74
CA VAL A 236 20.32 -19.77 4.97
C VAL A 236 20.18 -20.51 3.64
N PRO A 237 20.94 -21.59 3.39
CA PRO A 237 20.84 -22.37 2.16
C PRO A 237 19.46 -23.01 1.99
N ILE A 238 18.82 -22.76 0.84
CA ILE A 238 17.52 -23.34 0.50
C ILE A 238 17.76 -24.52 -0.43
N ALA A 239 17.23 -25.68 -0.08
CA ALA A 239 17.26 -26.87 -0.92
C ALA A 239 16.23 -26.79 -2.05
N TYR A 240 15.02 -26.34 -1.73
CA TYR A 240 13.96 -26.10 -2.72
C TYR A 240 12.82 -25.26 -2.12
N VAL A 241 11.96 -24.74 -3.00
CA VAL A 241 10.77 -23.95 -2.62
C VAL A 241 9.51 -24.65 -3.12
N GLU A 242 8.48 -24.68 -2.26
CA GLU A 242 7.14 -25.17 -2.59
C GLU A 242 6.15 -24.01 -2.65
N GLY A 243 5.38 -23.93 -3.74
CA GLY A 243 4.24 -23.03 -3.88
C GLY A 243 2.92 -23.73 -3.55
N ALA A 244 1.81 -22.99 -3.66
CA ALA A 244 0.46 -23.51 -3.40
C ALA A 244 0.21 -24.88 -4.06
N GLY A 245 -0.41 -25.81 -3.31
CA GLY A 245 -0.61 -27.19 -3.76
C GLY A 245 0.60 -28.11 -3.64
N GLY A 246 1.73 -27.64 -3.08
CA GLY A 246 2.94 -28.46 -2.89
C GLY A 246 3.78 -28.61 -4.16
N VAL A 247 3.55 -27.76 -5.16
CA VAL A 247 4.30 -27.78 -6.42
C VAL A 247 5.65 -27.10 -6.20
N ARG A 248 6.72 -27.70 -6.73
CA ARG A 248 8.05 -27.07 -6.71
C ARG A 248 8.06 -25.85 -7.62
N VAL A 249 8.64 -24.77 -7.13
CA VAL A 249 8.76 -23.51 -7.86
C VAL A 249 10.23 -23.17 -8.04
N SER A 250 10.60 -22.71 -9.23
CA SER A 250 11.97 -22.26 -9.50
C SER A 250 12.26 -20.93 -8.81
N GLU A 251 13.50 -20.71 -8.38
CA GLU A 251 13.95 -19.45 -7.78
C GLU A 251 13.91 -18.27 -8.78
N ASP A 252 13.94 -18.56 -10.07
CA ASP A 252 13.88 -17.56 -11.14
C ASP A 252 12.46 -17.10 -11.48
N GLU A 253 11.44 -17.80 -10.98
CA GLU A 253 10.05 -17.44 -11.26
C GLU A 253 9.66 -16.15 -10.54
N VAL A 254 8.93 -15.29 -11.26
CA VAL A 254 8.46 -14.01 -10.73
C VAL A 254 7.24 -14.22 -9.85
N VAL A 255 7.26 -13.59 -8.67
CA VAL A 255 6.11 -13.58 -7.75
C VAL A 255 5.13 -12.45 -8.09
N ALA A 256 3.83 -12.75 -7.97
CA ALA A 256 2.74 -11.79 -8.14
C ALA A 256 1.54 -12.22 -7.30
N VAL A 257 0.57 -11.33 -7.09
CA VAL A 257 -0.69 -11.70 -6.42
C VAL A 257 -1.38 -12.81 -7.23
N GLY A 258 -1.74 -13.91 -6.57
CA GLY A 258 -2.27 -15.13 -7.17
C GLY A 258 -1.24 -16.02 -7.87
N LYS A 259 0.05 -15.66 -7.87
CA LYS A 259 1.12 -16.42 -8.52
C LYS A 259 2.37 -16.46 -7.63
N HIS A 260 2.61 -17.62 -7.01
CA HIS A 260 3.74 -17.82 -6.09
C HIS A 260 3.74 -16.82 -4.92
N ASP A 261 2.56 -16.38 -4.48
CA ASP A 261 2.33 -15.50 -3.34
C ASP A 261 2.22 -16.26 -2.01
N VAL A 262 2.11 -17.59 -2.05
CA VAL A 262 2.27 -18.46 -0.88
C VAL A 262 3.46 -19.38 -1.12
N LEU A 263 4.47 -19.30 -0.25
CA LEU A 263 5.74 -20.01 -0.43
C LEU A 263 6.17 -20.73 0.84
N SER A 264 6.69 -21.94 0.69
CA SER A 264 7.36 -22.69 1.75
C SER A 264 8.81 -22.97 1.39
N PHE A 265 9.73 -22.48 2.21
CA PHE A 265 11.17 -22.61 2.00
C PHE A 265 11.70 -23.84 2.75
N ARG A 266 12.30 -24.78 2.02
CA ARG A 266 12.88 -25.99 2.59
C ARG A 266 14.39 -25.83 2.67
N VAL A 267 14.90 -25.77 3.89
CA VAL A 267 16.32 -25.55 4.17
C VAL A 267 17.12 -26.81 3.85
N GLY A 268 18.25 -26.64 3.16
CA GLY A 268 19.22 -27.71 2.94
C GLY A 268 20.00 -28.02 4.20
N ARG A 269 20.37 -29.29 4.40
CA ARG A 269 21.31 -29.67 5.47
C ARG A 269 22.72 -29.16 5.18
#